data_AF-A0A7S2GQD5-F1
#
_entry.id   AF-A0A7S2GQD5-F1
#
_cell.length_a   1.000
_cell.length_b   1.000
_cell.length_c   1.000
_cell.angle_alpha   90.00
_cell.angle_beta   90.00
_cell.angle_gamma   90.00
#
_symmetry.space_group_name_H-M   'P 1'
#
loop_
_entity.id
_entity.type
_entity.pdbx_description
1 polymer ?
#
loop_
_entity_poly.entity_id
_entity_poly.type
_entity_poly.pdbx_seq_one_letter_code
_entity_poly.pdbx_strand_id
1 'polypeptide(L)'
;GITKLERLCAAPEYGGAGLSKTDLNALLESGIYCVETIAFMPARKLTDVQGIGDAKAKRIIAAARQLVPMRMVSAAEMLQMRRNMVQLTTGSTTLDALLGGGMETGQITEIFGEFRCGKTQLCHTLCVACQLPIDRGGAESKALYIDTEGTFRPERLVSIAERYGLNDADVLENVTYARAYNAEHQDKLLTEAAAVFCESRYALLIVDSATGLFRTDYTGRGELAERQQALNRFLRKLQRIADEHGLAVVITNQVMAAPDSGPAAYMGPQVKPIG
;
A
#
# COMPACT_ATOMS: atom_id res chain seq x y z
N GLY A 1 13.31 -2.46 -7.23
CA GLY A 1 13.82 -2.29 -5.85
C GLY A 1 13.83 -0.81 -5.55
N ILE A 2 13.50 -0.42 -4.32
CA ILE A 2 13.36 0.98 -3.90
C ILE A 2 14.71 1.68 -3.93
N THR A 3 14.74 2.91 -4.46
CA THR A 3 15.95 3.70 -4.54
C THR A 3 16.14 4.51 -3.24
N LYS A 4 17.17 4.14 -2.49
CA LYS A 4 17.57 4.80 -1.25
C LYS A 4 17.91 6.29 -1.48
N LEU A 5 17.44 7.17 -0.58
CA LEU A 5 17.65 8.62 -0.65
C LEU A 5 19.12 9.03 -0.62
N GLU A 6 19.97 8.23 0.04
CA GLU A 6 21.40 8.47 0.16
C GLU A 6 22.11 8.54 -1.20
N ARG A 7 21.50 7.99 -2.27
CA ARG A 7 21.99 8.18 -3.64
C ARG A 7 22.00 9.64 -4.07
N LEU A 8 21.11 10.47 -3.53
CA LEU A 8 21.06 11.91 -3.80
C LEU A 8 22.18 12.70 -3.09
N CYS A 9 22.92 12.08 -2.16
CA CYS A 9 24.09 12.71 -1.54
C CYS A 9 25.28 12.80 -2.51
N ALA A 10 25.33 11.95 -3.54
CA ALA A 10 26.39 11.99 -4.54
C ALA A 10 26.40 13.35 -5.29
N ALA A 11 27.56 13.78 -5.76
CA ALA A 11 27.66 15.03 -6.54
C ALA A 11 26.90 14.91 -7.88
N PRO A 12 26.49 16.03 -8.49
CA PRO A 12 25.75 16.03 -9.76
C PRO A 12 26.45 15.30 -10.91
N GLU A 13 27.79 15.34 -10.95
CA GLU A 13 28.60 14.58 -11.91
C GLU A 13 28.48 13.05 -11.78
N TYR A 14 28.05 12.55 -10.62
CA TYR A 14 27.78 11.14 -10.35
C TYR A 14 26.27 10.83 -10.28
N GLY A 15 25.41 11.72 -10.80
CA GLY A 15 23.96 11.53 -10.87
C GLY A 15 23.21 11.74 -9.54
N GLY A 16 23.86 12.34 -8.54
CA GLY A 16 23.20 12.76 -7.31
C GLY A 16 22.84 14.25 -7.28
N ALA A 17 22.35 14.73 -6.13
CA ALA A 17 21.96 16.12 -5.94
C ALA A 17 22.95 16.89 -5.04
N GLY A 18 24.00 16.24 -4.53
CA GLY A 18 24.98 16.82 -3.60
C GLY A 18 24.37 17.19 -2.25
N LEU A 19 23.46 16.36 -1.74
CA LEU A 19 22.80 16.60 -0.45
C LEU A 19 23.74 16.39 0.74
N SER A 20 23.62 17.29 1.72
CA SER A 20 24.24 17.13 3.03
C SER A 20 23.43 16.18 3.91
N LYS A 21 24.03 15.72 5.02
CA LYS A 21 23.30 14.96 6.05
C LYS A 21 22.11 15.74 6.62
N THR A 22 22.26 17.06 6.77
CA THR A 22 21.20 17.94 7.25
C THR A 22 20.03 17.99 6.26
N ASP A 23 20.31 18.05 4.96
CA ASP A 23 19.27 17.99 3.93
C ASP A 23 18.54 16.65 3.93
N LEU A 24 19.29 15.54 4.07
CA LEU A 24 18.71 14.21 4.15
C LEU A 24 17.77 14.07 5.35
N ASN A 25 18.20 14.52 6.53
CA ASN A 25 17.37 14.50 7.73
C ASN A 25 16.11 15.35 7.57
N ALA A 26 16.20 16.54 6.96
CA ALA A 26 15.04 17.38 6.70
C ALA A 26 14.01 16.70 5.77
N LEU A 27 14.47 15.94 4.77
CA LEU A 27 13.60 15.14 3.90
C LEU A 27 12.91 14.01 4.70
N LEU A 28 13.66 13.28 5.51
CA LEU A 28 13.14 12.19 6.35
C LEU A 28 12.10 12.70 7.36
N GLU A 29 12.39 13.81 8.06
CA GLU A 29 11.47 14.47 9.00
C GLU A 29 10.20 14.99 8.31
N SER A 30 10.26 15.24 7.00
CA SER A 30 9.11 15.64 6.18
C SER A 30 8.34 14.44 5.59
N GLY A 31 8.69 13.21 5.98
CA GLY A 31 8.03 11.99 5.51
C GLY A 31 8.45 11.54 4.11
N ILE A 32 9.61 12.00 3.63
CA ILE A 32 10.18 11.58 2.34
C ILE A 32 11.27 10.54 2.65
N TYR A 33 11.04 9.29 2.26
CA TYR A 33 11.92 8.16 2.63
C TYR A 33 12.63 7.50 1.45
N CYS A 34 12.17 7.74 0.21
CA CYS A 34 12.78 7.19 -1.00
C CYS A 34 12.81 8.20 -2.16
N VAL A 35 13.61 7.90 -3.19
CA VAL A 35 13.75 8.78 -4.36
C VAL A 35 12.47 8.79 -5.21
N GLU A 36 11.73 7.68 -5.22
CA GLU A 36 10.44 7.52 -5.90
C GLU A 36 9.43 8.55 -5.38
N THR A 37 9.35 8.77 -4.06
CA THR A 37 8.51 9.82 -3.45
C THR A 37 8.81 11.20 -4.04
N ILE A 38 10.10 11.53 -4.22
CA ILE A 38 10.53 12.81 -4.80
C ILE A 38 10.19 12.89 -6.28
N ALA A 39 10.37 11.80 -7.02
CA ALA A 39 10.08 11.75 -8.45
C ALA A 39 8.58 11.97 -8.73
N PHE A 40 7.71 11.41 -7.90
CA PHE A 40 6.26 11.43 -8.09
C PHE A 40 5.56 12.65 -7.47
N MET A 41 6.18 13.32 -6.49
CA MET A 41 5.56 14.47 -5.85
C MET A 41 5.67 15.77 -6.68
N PRO A 42 4.70 16.70 -6.56
CA PRO A 42 4.82 18.02 -7.16
C PRO A 42 6.01 18.81 -6.59
N ALA A 43 6.74 19.54 -7.44
CA ALA A 43 7.92 20.31 -7.03
C ALA A 43 7.66 21.27 -5.85
N ARG A 44 6.47 21.89 -5.81
CA ARG A 44 6.06 22.77 -4.71
C ARG A 44 6.07 22.11 -3.33
N LYS A 45 5.83 20.80 -3.26
CA LYS A 45 5.84 20.07 -1.99
C LYS A 45 7.25 19.86 -1.46
N LEU A 46 8.24 19.85 -2.35
CA LEU A 46 9.64 19.73 -1.96
C LEU A 46 10.19 21.06 -1.43
N THR A 47 9.69 22.19 -1.94
CA THR A 47 10.08 23.53 -1.45
C THR A 47 9.46 23.87 -0.10
N ASP A 48 8.40 23.16 0.31
CA ASP A 48 7.83 23.26 1.66
C ASP A 48 8.76 22.63 2.73
N VAL A 49 9.75 21.83 2.32
CA VAL A 49 10.72 21.20 3.23
C VAL A 49 11.71 22.25 3.72
N GLN A 50 11.84 22.36 5.05
CA GLN A 50 12.72 23.33 5.68
C GLN A 50 14.18 23.14 5.20
N GLY A 51 14.80 24.23 4.74
CA GLY A 51 16.19 24.21 4.22
C GLY A 51 16.33 23.80 2.75
N ILE A 52 15.23 23.44 2.08
CA ILE A 52 15.21 23.08 0.66
C ILE A 52 14.59 24.22 -0.17
N GLY A 53 15.39 25.25 -0.48
CA GLY A 53 14.97 26.33 -1.38
C GLY A 53 14.87 25.90 -2.85
N ASP A 54 14.25 26.74 -3.70
CA ASP A 54 13.94 26.45 -5.11
C ASP A 54 15.10 25.87 -5.93
N ALA A 55 16.30 26.48 -5.83
CA ALA A 55 17.47 26.04 -6.57
C ALA A 55 17.90 24.62 -6.17
N LYS A 56 17.82 24.30 -4.87
CA LYS A 56 18.13 22.97 -4.34
C LYS A 56 17.04 21.98 -4.73
N ALA A 57 15.76 22.34 -4.59
CA ALA A 57 14.64 21.51 -5.01
C ALA A 57 14.74 21.10 -6.49
N LYS A 58 15.07 22.03 -7.39
CA LYS A 58 15.28 21.73 -8.82
C LYS A 58 16.39 20.71 -9.06
N ARG A 59 17.52 20.82 -8.33
CA ARG A 59 18.64 19.86 -8.42
C ARG A 59 18.23 18.47 -7.92
N ILE A 60 17.54 18.40 -6.78
CA ILE A 60 17.05 17.15 -6.21
C ILE A 60 16.10 16.45 -7.19
N ILE A 61 15.12 17.18 -7.74
CA ILE A 61 14.16 16.62 -8.70
C ILE A 61 14.86 16.14 -9.98
N ALA A 62 15.86 16.89 -10.48
CA ALA A 62 16.62 16.48 -11.65
C ALA A 62 17.37 15.16 -11.42
N ALA A 63 18.05 15.02 -10.27
CA ALA A 63 18.72 13.77 -9.90
C ALA A 63 17.73 12.62 -9.67
N ALA A 64 16.62 12.88 -8.98
CA ALA A 64 15.58 11.87 -8.74
C ALA A 64 15.00 11.31 -10.04
N ARG A 65 14.77 12.16 -11.05
CA ARG A 65 14.27 11.75 -12.37
C ARG A 65 15.27 10.93 -13.21
N GLN A 66 16.57 11.06 -12.93
CA GLN A 66 17.58 10.20 -13.56
C GLN A 66 17.56 8.79 -12.94
N LEU A 67 17.35 8.72 -11.62
CA LEU A 67 17.29 7.46 -10.88
C LEU A 67 15.96 6.72 -11.07
N VAL A 68 14.86 7.47 -11.19
CA VAL A 68 13.50 6.96 -11.38
C VAL A 68 12.98 7.48 -12.74
N PRO A 69 13.27 6.77 -13.84
CA PRO A 69 12.95 7.24 -15.18
C PRO A 69 11.44 7.22 -15.43
N MET A 70 10.84 8.42 -15.49
CA MET A 70 9.46 8.62 -15.90
C MET A 70 9.41 8.92 -17.41
N ARG A 71 9.26 7.87 -18.23
CA ARG A 71 9.23 7.99 -19.69
C ARG A 71 7.90 7.53 -20.29
N MET A 72 7.56 8.10 -21.44
CA MET A 72 6.51 7.53 -22.27
C MET A 72 7.02 6.21 -22.88
N VAL A 73 6.19 5.17 -22.81
CA VAL A 73 6.49 3.84 -23.36
C VAL A 73 5.37 3.43 -24.31
N SER A 74 5.67 2.55 -25.26
CA SER A 74 4.64 1.96 -26.12
C SER A 74 3.75 0.99 -25.33
N ALA A 75 2.52 0.75 -25.81
CA ALA A 75 1.65 -0.26 -25.20
C ALA A 75 2.29 -1.67 -25.21
N ALA A 76 3.09 -1.99 -26.22
CA ALA A 76 3.82 -3.24 -26.30
C ALA A 76 4.89 -3.37 -25.21
N GLU A 77 5.63 -2.30 -24.94
CA GLU A 77 6.60 -2.26 -23.85
C GLU A 77 5.91 -2.34 -22.48
N MET A 78 4.80 -1.63 -22.29
CA MET A 78 3.99 -1.71 -21.07
C MET A 78 3.49 -3.14 -20.81
N LEU A 79 3.06 -3.87 -21.84
CA LEU A 79 2.66 -5.27 -21.72
C LEU A 79 3.82 -6.15 -21.25
N GLN A 80 5.04 -5.94 -21.78
CA GLN A 80 6.22 -6.68 -21.31
C GLN A 80 6.57 -6.35 -19.86
N MET A 81 6.47 -5.07 -19.47
CA MET A 81 6.67 -4.67 -18.08
C MET A 81 5.67 -5.37 -17.15
N ARG A 82 4.38 -5.42 -17.54
CA ARG A 82 3.34 -6.10 -16.75
C ARG A 82 3.58 -7.59 -16.60
N ARG A 83 4.09 -8.28 -17.64
CA ARG A 83 4.44 -9.70 -17.56
C ARG A 83 5.54 -10.03 -16.55
N ASN A 84 6.37 -9.04 -16.23
CA ASN A 84 7.46 -9.18 -15.27
C ASN A 84 7.08 -8.68 -13.87
N MET A 85 5.84 -8.22 -13.66
CA MET A 85 5.38 -7.82 -12.33
C MET A 85 5.19 -9.04 -11.45
N VAL A 86 5.56 -8.90 -10.19
CA VAL A 86 5.30 -9.92 -9.18
C VAL A 86 3.80 -9.91 -8.86
N GLN A 87 3.21 -11.10 -8.80
CA GLN A 87 1.83 -11.31 -8.40
C GLN A 87 1.82 -12.29 -7.23
N LEU A 88 1.13 -11.93 -6.15
CA LEU A 88 1.04 -12.77 -4.96
C LEU A 88 -0.11 -13.75 -5.11
N THR A 89 0.17 -15.06 -5.03
CA THR A 89 -0.88 -16.09 -5.06
C THR A 89 -1.86 -15.90 -3.92
N THR A 90 -3.15 -16.08 -4.22
CA THR A 90 -4.21 -16.15 -3.20
C THR A 90 -4.24 -17.51 -2.48
N GLY A 91 -3.43 -18.46 -2.90
CA GLY A 91 -3.45 -19.86 -2.43
C GLY A 91 -4.58 -20.70 -3.04
N SER A 92 -5.31 -20.15 -4.01
CA SER A 92 -6.36 -20.80 -4.78
C SER A 92 -6.12 -20.61 -6.27
N THR A 93 -5.88 -21.71 -7.00
CA THR A 93 -5.60 -21.68 -8.44
C THR A 93 -6.76 -21.08 -9.24
N THR A 94 -8.00 -21.33 -8.83
CA THR A 94 -9.19 -20.77 -9.49
C THR A 94 -9.28 -19.25 -9.30
N LEU A 95 -8.97 -18.77 -8.09
CA LEU A 95 -9.03 -17.33 -7.80
C LEU A 95 -7.86 -16.60 -8.47
N ASP A 96 -6.67 -17.20 -8.48
CA ASP A 96 -5.51 -16.65 -9.20
C ASP A 96 -5.80 -16.57 -10.70
N ALA A 97 -6.40 -17.59 -11.31
CA ALA A 97 -6.79 -17.56 -12.71
C ALA A 97 -7.82 -16.45 -13.01
N LEU A 98 -8.78 -16.23 -12.09
CA LEU A 98 -9.75 -15.14 -12.21
C LEU A 98 -9.09 -13.75 -12.15
N LEU A 99 -8.06 -13.61 -11.32
CA LEU A 99 -7.30 -12.37 -11.15
C LEU A 99 -6.18 -12.18 -12.20
N GLY A 100 -5.96 -13.16 -13.07
CA GLY A 100 -4.87 -13.11 -14.05
C GLY A 100 -3.48 -13.37 -13.45
N GLY A 101 -3.41 -14.13 -12.35
CA GLY A 101 -2.18 -14.66 -11.74
C GLY A 101 -2.09 -14.48 -10.22
N GLY A 102 -2.84 -13.53 -9.65
CA GLY A 102 -2.86 -13.25 -8.22
C GLY A 102 -3.04 -11.77 -7.91
N MET A 103 -2.65 -11.35 -6.71
CA MET A 103 -2.67 -9.93 -6.31
C MET A 103 -1.47 -9.20 -6.92
N GLU A 104 -1.73 -8.25 -7.81
CA GLU A 104 -0.67 -7.47 -8.48
C GLU A 104 0.04 -6.51 -7.51
N THR A 105 1.37 -6.50 -7.53
CA THR A 105 2.16 -5.46 -6.86
C THR A 105 2.04 -4.11 -7.57
N GLY A 106 2.16 -3.01 -6.82
CA GLY A 106 2.08 -1.66 -7.34
C GLY A 106 0.65 -1.16 -7.56
N GLN A 107 -0.36 -1.88 -7.05
CA GLN A 107 -1.77 -1.53 -7.18
C GLN A 107 -2.52 -1.76 -5.87
N ILE A 108 -3.66 -1.08 -5.72
CA ILE A 108 -4.64 -1.38 -4.68
C ILE A 108 -5.64 -2.41 -5.21
N THR A 109 -5.86 -3.47 -4.45
CA THR A 109 -6.97 -4.41 -4.65
C THR A 109 -7.96 -4.32 -3.49
N GLU A 110 -9.22 -4.06 -3.80
CA GLU A 110 -10.31 -4.05 -2.82
C GLU A 110 -11.03 -5.39 -2.77
N ILE A 111 -11.17 -5.95 -1.57
CA ILE A 111 -11.98 -7.14 -1.30
C ILE A 111 -13.18 -6.71 -0.46
N PHE A 112 -14.37 -6.70 -1.06
CA PHE A 112 -15.60 -6.32 -0.38
C PHE A 112 -16.60 -7.48 -0.31
N GLY A 113 -17.46 -7.44 0.71
CA GLY A 113 -18.53 -8.42 0.88
C GLY A 113 -19.10 -8.42 2.29
N GLU A 114 -20.10 -9.27 2.54
CA GLU A 114 -20.78 -9.36 3.82
C GLU A 114 -19.85 -9.80 4.96
N PHE A 115 -20.25 -9.54 6.20
CA PHE A 115 -19.54 -10.08 7.34
C PHE A 115 -19.46 -11.62 7.24
N ARG A 116 -18.31 -12.21 7.61
CA ARG A 116 -18.03 -13.65 7.51
C ARG A 116 -17.98 -14.26 6.09
N CYS A 117 -17.83 -13.47 5.03
CA CYS A 117 -17.61 -14.02 3.67
C CYS A 117 -16.14 -14.42 3.35
N GLY A 118 -15.24 -14.40 4.33
CA GLY A 118 -13.85 -14.87 4.14
C GLY A 118 -12.79 -13.79 3.85
N LYS A 119 -13.12 -12.50 3.87
CA LYS A 119 -12.17 -11.39 3.62
C LYS A 119 -10.89 -11.49 4.47
N THR A 120 -11.04 -11.50 5.80
CA THR A 120 -9.92 -11.64 6.74
C THR A 120 -9.17 -12.97 6.56
N GLN A 121 -9.83 -14.05 6.12
CA GLN A 121 -9.15 -15.33 5.85
C GLN A 121 -8.22 -15.23 4.64
N LEU A 122 -8.67 -14.54 3.59
CA LEU A 122 -7.83 -14.25 2.43
C LEU A 122 -6.66 -13.34 2.83
N CYS A 123 -6.90 -12.31 3.65
CA CYS A 123 -5.83 -11.45 4.17
C CYS A 123 -4.75 -12.22 4.94
N HIS A 124 -5.14 -13.09 5.89
CA HIS A 124 -4.19 -13.96 6.58
C HIS A 124 -3.40 -14.87 5.62
N THR A 125 -4.07 -15.41 4.59
CA THR A 125 -3.41 -16.26 3.58
C THR A 125 -2.36 -15.48 2.81
N LEU A 126 -2.67 -14.25 2.40
CA LEU A 126 -1.75 -13.38 1.67
C LEU A 126 -0.51 -13.00 2.51
N CYS A 127 -0.66 -12.77 3.82
CA CYS A 127 0.47 -12.50 4.72
C CYS A 127 1.51 -13.63 4.77
N VAL A 128 1.08 -14.87 4.58
CA VAL A 128 1.98 -16.04 4.51
C VAL A 128 2.45 -16.25 3.07
N ALA A 129 1.54 -16.18 2.09
CA ALA A 129 1.85 -16.43 0.68
C ALA A 129 2.90 -15.46 0.12
N CYS A 130 2.91 -14.20 0.55
CA CYS A 130 3.90 -13.22 0.07
C CYS A 130 5.35 -13.58 0.48
N GLN A 131 5.51 -14.41 1.50
CA GLN A 131 6.82 -14.86 1.99
C GLN A 131 7.38 -16.04 1.19
N LEU A 132 6.56 -16.69 0.36
CA LEU A 132 7.00 -17.79 -0.49
C LEU A 132 8.03 -17.32 -1.53
N PRO A 133 8.87 -18.24 -2.02
CA PRO A 133 9.65 -18.05 -3.24
C PRO A 133 8.82 -17.55 -4.43
N ILE A 134 9.44 -16.77 -5.32
CA ILE A 134 8.77 -16.19 -6.50
C ILE A 134 8.21 -17.29 -7.43
N ASP A 135 8.94 -18.39 -7.60
CA ASP A 135 8.53 -19.55 -8.39
C ASP A 135 7.35 -20.33 -7.75
N ARG A 136 7.03 -20.05 -6.48
CA ARG A 136 5.86 -20.54 -5.75
C ARG A 136 4.75 -19.50 -5.60
N GLY A 137 4.82 -18.39 -6.34
CA GLY A 137 3.81 -17.34 -6.34
C GLY A 137 3.91 -16.36 -5.16
N GLY A 138 5.03 -16.33 -4.44
CA GLY A 138 5.31 -15.31 -3.42
C GLY A 138 6.27 -14.23 -3.92
N ALA A 139 6.88 -13.51 -2.98
CA ALA A 139 7.82 -12.43 -3.25
C ALA A 139 9.07 -12.47 -2.37
N GLU A 140 9.25 -13.51 -1.54
CA GLU A 140 10.33 -13.64 -0.55
C GLU A 140 10.43 -12.40 0.34
N SER A 141 9.28 -11.93 0.84
CA SER A 141 9.20 -10.61 1.47
C SER A 141 8.14 -10.54 2.58
N LYS A 142 8.32 -9.58 3.49
CA LYS A 142 7.44 -9.32 4.64
C LYS A 142 6.07 -8.76 4.25
N ALA A 143 5.13 -8.86 5.17
CA ALA A 143 3.81 -8.23 5.11
C ALA A 143 3.59 -7.24 6.25
N LEU A 144 2.86 -6.16 5.99
CA LEU A 144 2.37 -5.24 7.02
C LEU A 144 0.85 -5.31 7.08
N TYR A 145 0.28 -5.53 8.28
CA TYR A 145 -1.15 -5.66 8.52
C TYR A 145 -1.64 -4.55 9.44
N ILE A 146 -2.49 -3.67 8.91
CA ILE A 146 -3.23 -2.66 9.69
C ILE A 146 -4.63 -3.20 9.97
N ASP A 147 -4.88 -3.56 11.22
CA ASP A 147 -6.16 -4.07 11.68
C ASP A 147 -6.99 -2.95 12.31
N THR A 148 -8.21 -2.75 11.83
CA THR A 148 -9.19 -1.78 12.34
C THR A 148 -10.37 -2.46 13.06
N GLU A 149 -10.59 -3.77 12.85
CA GLU A 149 -11.76 -4.49 13.38
C GLU A 149 -11.47 -5.48 14.53
N GLY A 150 -10.23 -5.94 14.68
CA GLY A 150 -9.73 -6.70 15.82
C GLY A 150 -9.77 -8.18 15.49
N THR A 151 -9.62 -8.49 14.21
CA THR A 151 -9.87 -9.78 13.59
C THR A 151 -8.58 -10.52 13.27
N PHE A 152 -7.42 -9.86 13.41
CA PHE A 152 -6.12 -10.50 13.23
C PHE A 152 -5.89 -11.58 14.29
N ARG A 153 -5.55 -12.80 13.86
CA ARG A 153 -5.28 -13.95 14.73
C ARG A 153 -3.97 -14.60 14.30
N PRO A 154 -2.85 -14.37 15.01
CA PRO A 154 -1.55 -14.92 14.65
C PRO A 154 -1.53 -16.45 14.52
N GLU A 155 -2.34 -17.15 15.32
CA GLU A 155 -2.50 -18.60 15.28
C GLU A 155 -3.00 -19.08 13.90
N ARG A 156 -3.75 -18.21 13.20
CA ARG A 156 -4.19 -18.52 11.84
C ARG A 156 -3.02 -18.53 10.85
N LEU A 157 -2.01 -17.69 11.06
CA LEU A 157 -0.82 -17.69 10.20
C LEU A 157 -0.02 -18.98 10.36
N VAL A 158 0.09 -19.51 11.58
CA VAL A 158 0.73 -20.80 11.88
C VAL A 158 0.07 -21.92 11.06
N SER A 159 -1.26 -22.05 11.12
CA SER A 159 -1.97 -23.07 10.35
C SER A 159 -1.78 -22.95 8.83
N ILE A 160 -1.54 -21.73 8.33
CA ILE A 160 -1.30 -21.48 6.89
C ILE A 160 0.17 -21.74 6.55
N ALA A 161 1.10 -21.43 7.44
CA ALA A 161 2.53 -21.72 7.31
C ALA A 161 2.77 -23.23 7.19
N GLU A 162 2.11 -24.02 8.05
CA GLU A 162 2.12 -25.50 7.99
C GLU A 162 1.72 -26.02 6.60
N ARG A 163 0.64 -25.48 6.01
CA ARG A 163 0.19 -25.85 4.66
C ARG A 163 1.28 -25.62 3.60
N TYR A 164 2.09 -24.57 3.76
CA TYR A 164 3.14 -24.23 2.81
C TYR A 164 4.52 -24.83 3.13
N GLY A 165 4.64 -25.51 4.28
CA GLY A 165 5.90 -26.06 4.78
C GLY A 165 6.90 -24.98 5.21
N LEU A 166 6.40 -23.85 5.73
CA LEU A 166 7.22 -22.75 6.26
C LEU A 166 7.42 -22.91 7.77
N ASN A 167 8.48 -22.31 8.31
CA ASN A 167 8.71 -22.25 9.74
C ASN A 167 7.79 -21.19 10.38
N ASP A 168 7.06 -21.58 11.42
CA ASP A 168 6.07 -20.72 12.08
C ASP A 168 6.69 -19.45 12.68
N ALA A 169 7.83 -19.58 13.35
CA ALA A 169 8.49 -18.45 14.01
C ALA A 169 8.96 -17.42 12.98
N ASP A 170 9.55 -17.88 11.88
CA ASP A 170 9.99 -17.02 10.78
C ASP A 170 8.79 -16.31 10.11
N VAL A 171 7.69 -17.04 9.88
CA VAL A 171 6.47 -16.47 9.28
C VAL A 171 5.90 -15.36 10.16
N LEU A 172 5.82 -15.58 11.47
CA LEU A 172 5.30 -14.61 12.43
C LEU A 172 6.19 -13.36 12.53
N GLU A 173 7.51 -13.52 12.57
CA GLU A 173 8.48 -12.40 12.61
C GLU A 173 8.44 -11.53 11.35
N ASN A 174 8.04 -12.13 10.21
CA ASN A 174 7.92 -11.45 8.92
C ASN A 174 6.57 -10.75 8.70
N VAL A 175 5.68 -10.74 9.69
CA VAL A 175 4.41 -9.99 9.63
C VAL A 175 4.39 -8.88 10.67
N THR A 176 4.50 -7.64 10.21
CA THR A 176 4.35 -6.46 11.05
C THR A 176 2.87 -6.17 11.26
N TYR A 177 2.44 -6.06 12.52
CA TYR A 177 1.05 -5.81 12.88
C TYR A 177 0.89 -4.43 13.53
N ALA A 178 -0.15 -3.70 13.14
CA ALA A 178 -0.56 -2.47 13.78
C ALA A 178 -2.08 -2.41 13.97
N ARG A 179 -2.52 -1.95 15.15
CA ARG A 179 -3.93 -1.76 15.48
C ARG A 179 -4.31 -0.30 15.34
N ALA A 180 -5.19 0.03 14.40
CA ALA A 180 -5.78 1.37 14.32
C ALA A 180 -7.04 1.43 15.19
N TYR A 181 -7.20 2.52 15.95
CA TYR A 181 -8.33 2.71 16.88
C TYR A 181 -9.30 3.81 16.44
N ASN A 182 -8.89 4.68 15.51
CA ASN A 182 -9.67 5.75 14.91
C ASN A 182 -9.07 6.13 13.55
N ALA A 183 -9.80 6.89 12.74
CA ALA A 183 -9.43 7.27 11.37
C ALA A 183 -8.13 8.08 11.30
N GLU A 184 -7.87 8.96 12.28
CA GLU A 184 -6.64 9.75 12.35
C GLU A 184 -5.42 8.85 12.64
N HIS A 185 -5.55 7.91 13.57
CA HIS A 185 -4.52 6.94 13.88
C HIS A 185 -4.24 6.02 12.68
N GLN A 186 -5.29 5.60 11.96
CA GLN A 186 -5.14 4.82 10.72
C GLN A 186 -4.31 5.57 9.67
N ASP A 187 -4.53 6.88 9.51
CA ASP A 187 -3.78 7.73 8.59
C ASP A 187 -2.32 7.95 9.03
N LYS A 188 -2.08 8.07 10.35
CA LYS A 188 -0.73 8.15 10.93
C LYS A 188 0.07 6.87 10.69
N LEU A 189 -0.55 5.70 10.90
CA LEU A 189 0.10 4.40 10.66
C LEU A 189 0.58 4.23 9.21
N LEU A 190 -0.13 4.76 8.22
CA LEU A 190 0.36 4.76 6.83
C LEU A 190 1.61 5.64 6.64
N THR A 191 1.68 6.75 7.37
CA THR A 191 2.84 7.65 7.31
C THR A 191 4.08 6.98 7.93
N GLU A 192 3.89 6.25 9.03
CA GLU A 192 4.93 5.45 9.68
C GLU A 192 5.34 4.24 8.83
N ALA A 193 4.38 3.57 8.18
CA ALA A 193 4.63 2.41 7.33
C ALA A 193 5.59 2.74 6.16
N ALA A 194 5.49 3.94 5.58
CA ALA A 194 6.39 4.37 4.50
C ALA A 194 7.88 4.37 4.92
N ALA A 195 8.18 4.68 6.18
CA ALA A 195 9.54 4.58 6.72
C ALA A 195 9.99 3.12 6.83
N VAL A 196 9.12 2.26 7.37
CA VAL A 196 9.37 0.81 7.55
C VAL A 196 9.66 0.12 6.21
N PHE A 197 8.95 0.50 5.14
CA PHE A 197 9.16 -0.04 3.80
C PHE A 197 10.51 0.33 3.16
N CYS A 198 11.21 1.34 3.69
CA CYS A 198 12.54 1.71 3.22
C CYS A 198 13.66 0.98 3.98
N GLU A 199 13.39 0.53 5.21
CA GLU A 199 14.37 -0.18 6.04
C GLU A 199 14.40 -1.68 5.74
N SER A 200 13.25 -2.27 5.44
CA SER A 200 13.08 -3.70 5.18
C SER A 200 12.24 -3.95 3.93
N ARG A 201 12.43 -5.11 3.30
CA ARG A 201 11.69 -5.48 2.10
C ARG A 201 10.30 -6.00 2.47
N TYR A 202 9.27 -5.26 2.06
CA TYR A 202 7.88 -5.71 2.09
C TYR A 202 7.41 -6.01 0.66
N ALA A 203 6.39 -6.85 0.54
CA ALA A 203 5.67 -7.04 -0.73
C ALA A 203 4.16 -6.82 -0.58
N LEU A 204 3.65 -6.72 0.64
CA LEU A 204 2.23 -6.67 0.93
C LEU A 204 1.92 -5.68 2.07
N LEU A 205 0.94 -4.82 1.83
CA LEU A 205 0.27 -4.01 2.84
C LEU A 205 -1.21 -4.39 2.87
N ILE A 206 -1.71 -4.80 4.02
CA ILE A 206 -3.14 -5.07 4.26
C ILE A 206 -3.74 -3.98 5.15
N VAL A 207 -4.92 -3.49 4.80
CA VAL A 207 -5.77 -2.68 5.68
C VAL A 207 -7.14 -3.36 5.83
N ASP A 208 -7.40 -3.96 7.00
CA ASP A 208 -8.62 -4.72 7.30
C ASP A 208 -9.39 -4.04 8.46
N SER A 209 -10.42 -3.22 8.21
CA SER A 209 -10.91 -2.69 6.94
C SER A 209 -10.54 -1.23 6.71
N ALA A 210 -10.49 -0.81 5.44
CA ALA A 210 -10.08 0.55 5.07
C ALA A 210 -11.10 1.63 5.43
N THR A 211 -12.39 1.31 5.41
CA THR A 211 -13.48 2.29 5.57
C THR A 211 -14.15 2.25 6.94
N GLY A 212 -13.89 1.20 7.74
CA GLY A 212 -14.59 0.95 9.01
C GLY A 212 -14.54 2.12 9.99
N LEU A 213 -13.34 2.65 10.26
CA LEU A 213 -13.13 3.75 11.21
C LEU A 213 -13.67 5.10 10.69
N PHE A 214 -13.52 5.37 9.40
CA PHE A 214 -14.12 6.57 8.78
C PHE A 214 -15.64 6.59 8.88
N ARG A 215 -16.29 5.42 8.97
CA ARG A 215 -17.75 5.34 9.14
C ARG A 215 -18.18 5.57 10.58
N THR A 216 -17.39 5.15 11.56
CA THR A 216 -17.72 5.32 12.98
C THR A 216 -17.41 6.72 13.48
N ASP A 217 -16.32 7.30 12.99
CA ASP A 217 -15.79 8.56 13.52
C ASP A 217 -16.48 9.79 12.90
N TYR A 218 -17.05 9.63 11.70
CA TYR A 218 -17.82 10.67 11.00
C TYR A 218 -19.30 10.26 10.92
N THR A 219 -20.16 10.96 11.65
CA THR A 219 -21.56 10.58 11.86
C THR A 219 -22.56 11.52 11.17
N GLY A 220 -23.64 10.94 10.65
CA GLY A 220 -24.72 11.69 10.03
C GLY A 220 -24.37 12.31 8.66
N ARG A 221 -25.33 13.08 8.12
CA ARG A 221 -25.17 13.71 6.79
C ARG A 221 -24.31 14.98 6.81
N GLY A 222 -24.18 15.64 7.97
CA GLY A 222 -23.40 16.88 8.11
C GLY A 222 -21.90 16.69 7.88
N GLU A 223 -21.37 15.53 8.27
CA GLU A 223 -19.94 15.20 8.18
C GLU A 223 -19.60 14.38 6.92
N LEU A 224 -20.57 14.13 6.03
CA LEU A 224 -20.37 13.32 4.84
C LEU A 224 -19.27 13.88 3.94
N ALA A 225 -19.25 15.20 3.73
CA ALA A 225 -18.24 15.84 2.89
C ALA A 225 -16.84 15.68 3.48
N GLU A 226 -16.69 15.88 4.79
CA GLU A 226 -15.41 15.75 5.49
C GLU A 226 -14.93 14.30 5.49
N ARG A 227 -15.82 13.35 5.77
CA ARG A 227 -15.54 11.91 5.67
C ARG A 227 -15.02 11.54 4.29
N GLN A 228 -15.70 11.99 3.23
CA GLN A 228 -15.28 11.68 1.86
C GLN A 228 -13.93 12.30 1.53
N GLN A 229 -13.65 13.51 1.99
CA GLN A 229 -12.33 14.12 1.81
C GLN A 229 -11.24 13.35 2.55
N ALA A 230 -11.50 12.94 3.80
CA ALA A 230 -10.56 12.17 4.62
C ALA A 230 -10.27 10.79 4.00
N LEU A 231 -11.31 10.04 3.63
CA LEU A 231 -11.18 8.74 2.98
C LEU A 231 -10.44 8.85 1.63
N ASN A 232 -10.76 9.85 0.81
CA ASN A 232 -10.06 10.06 -0.46
C ASN A 232 -8.57 10.39 -0.26
N ARG A 233 -8.22 11.14 0.78
CA ARG A 233 -6.81 11.38 1.13
C ARG A 233 -6.12 10.08 1.52
N PHE A 234 -6.78 9.26 2.34
CA PHE A 234 -6.28 7.96 2.78
C PHE A 234 -6.04 7.00 1.61
N LEU A 235 -7.03 6.82 0.73
CA LEU A 235 -6.91 5.96 -0.46
C LEU A 235 -5.81 6.46 -1.42
N ARG A 236 -5.66 7.78 -1.59
CA ARG A 236 -4.56 8.34 -2.37
C ARG A 236 -3.19 8.07 -1.73
N LYS A 237 -3.07 8.10 -0.41
CA LYS A 237 -1.83 7.72 0.29
C LYS A 237 -1.50 6.24 0.08
N LEU A 238 -2.49 5.35 0.16
CA LEU A 238 -2.30 3.93 -0.15
C LEU A 238 -1.80 3.71 -1.58
N GLN A 239 -2.38 4.41 -2.56
CA GLN A 239 -1.95 4.25 -3.96
C GLN A 239 -0.52 4.74 -4.14
N ARG A 240 -0.17 5.87 -3.52
CA ARG A 240 1.20 6.37 -3.50
C ARG A 240 2.17 5.38 -2.88
N ILE A 241 1.81 4.75 -1.76
CA ILE A 241 2.64 3.71 -1.14
C ILE A 241 2.83 2.53 -2.10
N ALA A 242 1.78 2.10 -2.80
CA ALA A 242 1.87 1.05 -3.80
C ALA A 242 2.85 1.43 -4.94
N ASP A 243 2.74 2.65 -5.47
CA ASP A 243 3.58 3.16 -6.56
C ASP A 243 5.04 3.37 -6.12
N GLU A 244 5.26 3.98 -4.95
CA GLU A 244 6.58 4.38 -4.42
C GLU A 244 7.39 3.15 -3.96
N HIS A 245 6.74 2.15 -3.36
CA HIS A 245 7.41 0.99 -2.78
C HIS A 245 7.25 -0.30 -3.60
N GLY A 246 6.38 -0.31 -4.62
CA GLY A 246 6.12 -1.48 -5.45
C GLY A 246 5.44 -2.62 -4.69
N LEU A 247 4.59 -2.30 -3.71
CA LEU A 247 3.90 -3.27 -2.85
C LEU A 247 2.52 -3.62 -3.43
N ALA A 248 2.05 -4.83 -3.20
CA ALA A 248 0.62 -5.12 -3.33
C ALA A 248 -0.10 -4.50 -2.13
N VAL A 249 -1.11 -3.67 -2.39
CA VAL A 249 -1.95 -3.09 -1.32
C VAL A 249 -3.31 -3.76 -1.38
N VAL A 250 -3.72 -4.40 -0.29
CA VAL A 250 -5.00 -5.08 -0.19
C VAL A 250 -5.84 -4.41 0.89
N ILE A 251 -7.01 -3.90 0.50
CA ILE A 251 -7.97 -3.32 1.43
C ILE A 251 -9.20 -4.20 1.50
N THR A 252 -9.76 -4.35 2.70
CA THR A 252 -11.08 -4.95 2.84
C THR A 252 -12.13 -3.87 3.06
N ASN A 253 -13.34 -4.18 2.63
CA ASN A 253 -14.50 -3.35 2.85
C ASN A 253 -15.72 -4.21 3.20
N GLN A 254 -16.60 -3.68 4.04
CA GLN A 254 -17.86 -4.34 4.38
C GLN A 254 -18.98 -3.79 3.49
N VAL A 255 -19.92 -4.65 3.10
CA VAL A 255 -21.19 -4.22 2.49
C VAL A 255 -22.29 -4.19 3.54
N MET A 256 -23.20 -3.24 3.41
CA MET A 256 -24.47 -3.19 4.13
C MET A 256 -25.57 -3.13 3.08
N ALA A 257 -26.71 -3.75 3.37
CA ALA A 257 -27.89 -3.57 2.55
C ALA A 257 -28.20 -2.06 2.45
N ALA A 258 -28.18 -1.52 1.23
CA ALA A 258 -28.73 -0.21 1.00
C ALA A 258 -30.24 -0.31 1.26
N PRO A 259 -30.84 0.51 2.15
CA PRO A 259 -32.27 0.69 2.11
C PRO A 259 -32.57 1.42 0.79
N ASP A 260 -32.87 0.67 -0.27
CA ASP A 260 -33.34 1.21 -1.54
C ASP A 260 -34.73 1.86 -1.30
N SER A 261 -34.75 3.07 -0.77
CA SER A 261 -35.94 3.92 -0.71
C SER A 261 -36.11 4.64 -2.05
N GLY A 262 -36.23 3.86 -3.13
CA GLY A 262 -36.39 4.34 -4.50
C GLY A 262 -36.80 3.19 -5.45
N PRO A 263 -37.14 3.48 -6.71
CA PRO A 263 -37.67 2.49 -7.67
C PRO A 263 -36.73 1.30 -7.97
N ALA A 264 -35.50 1.31 -7.45
CA ALA A 264 -34.55 0.19 -7.47
C ALA A 264 -34.97 -1.02 -6.59
N ALA A 265 -35.94 -0.86 -5.69
CA ALA A 265 -36.47 -1.96 -4.87
C ALA A 265 -37.03 -3.16 -5.67
N TYR A 266 -37.28 -2.98 -6.97
CA TYR A 266 -37.77 -4.04 -7.87
C TYR A 266 -36.65 -4.80 -8.62
N MET A 267 -35.37 -4.45 -8.42
CA MET A 267 -34.25 -5.03 -9.18
C MET A 267 -33.43 -6.08 -8.42
N GLY A 268 -33.95 -6.61 -7.30
CA GLY A 268 -33.23 -7.58 -6.46
C GLY A 268 -32.11 -6.94 -5.63
N PRO A 269 -31.46 -7.69 -4.71
CA PRO A 269 -30.47 -7.14 -3.81
C PRO A 269 -29.23 -6.65 -4.57
N GLN A 270 -29.05 -5.33 -4.66
CA GLN A 270 -27.83 -4.72 -5.16
C GLN A 270 -26.78 -4.68 -4.05
N VAL A 271 -25.77 -5.55 -4.13
CA VAL A 271 -24.61 -5.48 -3.24
C VAL A 271 -23.68 -4.38 -3.75
N LYS A 272 -23.56 -3.27 -3.01
CA LYS A 272 -22.64 -2.17 -3.30
C LYS A 272 -21.58 -2.04 -2.20
N PRO A 273 -20.30 -1.80 -2.56
CA PRO A 273 -19.29 -1.44 -1.57
C PRO A 273 -19.67 -0.14 -0.84
N ILE A 274 -19.25 -0.01 0.42
CA ILE A 274 -19.54 1.17 1.24
C ILE A 274 -18.33 2.10 1.23
N GLY A 275 -18.53 3.34 0.79
CA GLY A 275 -17.46 4.33 0.74
C GLY A 275 -17.76 5.36 -0.31
#